data_AF-A0A7C6X1Y0-F1
#
_entry.id   AF-A0A7C6X1Y0-F1
#
_cell.length_a   1.000
_cell.length_b   1.000
_cell.length_c   1.000
_cell.angle_alpha   90.00
_cell.angle_beta   90.00
_cell.angle_gamma   90.00
#
_symmetry.space_group_name_H-M   'P 1'
#
loop_
_entity.id
_entity.type
_entity.pdbx_description
1 polymer ?
#
loop_
_entity_poly.entity_id
_entity_poly.type
_entity_poly.pdbx_seq_one_letter_code
_entity_poly.pdbx_strand_id
1 'polypeptide(L)'
;MAREKNPAKDITLSEDDERILDKIWADIGKRKSGEEQTPERKKDRKDRNGLILAMGGIATDILVSPKTEPKPGTDVPAIIQARPGGTASNFPFWCSLLGHESGLVGAIGRDALADIALSDLNEAGVSVLVESHQNLMTACIINLVGPSGEKSFITQRGADEAIPPEIIT
;
A
#
# COMPACT_ATOMS: atom_id res chain seq x y z
N MET A 1 6.60 -12.32 33.61
CA MET A 1 5.93 -11.53 32.56
C MET A 1 5.85 -12.39 31.31
N ALA A 2 4.63 -12.69 30.84
CA ALA A 2 4.41 -13.58 29.70
C ALA A 2 4.69 -12.83 28.39
N ARG A 3 5.46 -13.46 27.48
CA ARG A 3 5.62 -13.01 26.09
C ARG A 3 4.28 -13.18 25.38
N GLU A 4 3.71 -12.07 24.94
CA GLU A 4 2.51 -12.03 24.11
C GLU A 4 2.81 -12.68 22.75
N LYS A 5 2.04 -13.72 22.39
CA LYS A 5 2.22 -14.45 21.13
C LYS A 5 1.71 -13.57 19.99
N ASN A 6 2.59 -13.27 19.03
CA ASN A 6 2.25 -12.55 17.79
C ASN A 6 1.25 -13.41 16.96
N PRO A 7 0.01 -12.95 16.74
CA PRO A 7 -1.05 -13.73 16.08
C PRO A 7 -0.84 -13.89 14.55
N ALA A 8 0.19 -13.26 13.97
CA ALA A 8 0.52 -13.38 12.55
C ALA A 8 1.29 -14.67 12.17
N LYS A 9 1.52 -15.60 13.11
CA LYS A 9 2.27 -16.85 12.86
C LYS A 9 1.41 -18.08 12.56
N ASP A 10 0.09 -18.01 12.71
CA ASP A 10 -0.82 -19.16 12.54
C ASP A 10 -1.65 -19.06 11.24
N ILE A 11 -1.03 -18.61 10.14
CA ILE A 11 -1.60 -18.78 8.81
C ILE A 11 -1.07 -20.11 8.28
N THR A 12 -1.90 -21.13 8.24
CA THR A 12 -1.58 -22.38 7.55
C THR A 12 -1.61 -22.10 6.04
N LEU A 13 -0.42 -21.95 5.46
CA LEU A 13 -0.27 -21.78 4.02
C LEU A 13 -0.63 -23.09 3.31
N SER A 14 -1.17 -23.00 2.10
CA SER A 14 -1.31 -24.19 1.26
C SER A 14 0.08 -24.67 0.83
N GLU A 15 0.23 -25.96 0.51
CA GLU A 15 1.50 -26.51 -0.03
C GLU A 15 1.97 -25.76 -1.29
N ASP A 16 1.04 -25.20 -2.07
CA ASP A 16 1.33 -24.38 -3.24
C ASP A 16 1.91 -23.01 -2.88
N ASP A 17 1.40 -22.37 -1.82
CA ASP A 17 1.91 -21.08 -1.33
C ASP A 17 3.32 -21.22 -0.75
N GLU A 18 3.58 -22.28 0.03
CA GLU A 18 4.92 -22.57 0.57
C GLU A 18 5.94 -22.75 -0.56
N ARG A 19 5.57 -23.48 -1.62
CA ARG A 19 6.43 -23.69 -2.79
C ARG A 19 6.72 -22.39 -3.57
N ILE A 20 5.76 -21.48 -3.65
CA ILE A 20 5.95 -20.17 -4.30
C ILE A 20 6.90 -19.31 -3.46
N LEU A 21 6.70 -19.25 -2.15
CA LEU A 21 7.57 -18.51 -1.24
C LEU A 21 8.99 -19.06 -1.25
N ASP A 22 9.18 -20.38 -1.24
CA ASP A 22 10.50 -21.01 -1.35
C ASP A 22 11.22 -20.62 -2.64
N LYS A 23 10.50 -20.54 -3.77
CA LYS A 23 11.08 -20.06 -5.04
C LYS A 23 11.50 -18.60 -4.95
N ILE A 24 10.67 -17.75 -4.35
CA ILE A 24 10.96 -16.32 -4.17
C ILE A 24 12.19 -16.15 -3.26
N TRP A 25 12.23 -16.84 -2.12
CA TRP A 25 13.35 -16.76 -1.18
C TRP A 25 14.65 -17.33 -1.75
N ALA A 26 14.58 -18.41 -2.55
CA ALA A 26 15.72 -18.94 -3.25
C ALA A 26 16.27 -17.97 -4.31
N ASP A 27 15.41 -17.27 -5.05
CA ASP A 27 15.84 -16.30 -6.07
C ASP A 27 16.46 -15.05 -5.44
N ILE A 28 15.90 -14.59 -4.31
CA ILE A 28 16.46 -13.51 -3.49
C ILE A 28 17.82 -13.93 -2.91
N GLY A 29 17.95 -15.17 -2.43
CA GLY A 29 19.18 -15.72 -1.89
C GLY A 29 20.29 -15.81 -2.94
N LYS A 30 19.97 -16.27 -4.16
CA LYS A 30 20.91 -16.34 -5.29
C LYS A 30 21.44 -14.97 -5.70
N ARG A 31 20.60 -13.92 -5.70
CA ARG A 31 21.04 -12.54 -5.95
C ARG A 31 21.99 -12.01 -4.87
N LYS A 32 21.96 -12.58 -3.66
CA LYS A 32 22.87 -12.21 -2.56
C LYS A 32 24.18 -13.00 -2.54
N SER A 33 24.34 -14.07 -3.34
CA SER A 33 25.50 -14.97 -3.29
C SER A 33 26.14 -15.24 -4.67
N GLY A 34 26.88 -14.28 -5.23
CA GLY A 34 27.83 -14.43 -6.36
C GLY A 34 27.20 -14.56 -7.76
N GLU A 35 27.73 -14.03 -8.86
CA GLU A 35 29.08 -13.57 -9.22
C GLU A 35 28.98 -12.34 -10.14
N GLU A 36 29.84 -11.37 -9.87
CA GLU A 36 30.10 -10.20 -10.72
C GLU A 36 30.95 -10.63 -11.92
N GLN A 37 30.35 -10.77 -13.10
CA GLN A 37 31.10 -10.74 -14.35
C GLN A 37 31.16 -9.30 -14.85
N THR A 38 32.31 -8.67 -14.66
CA THR A 38 32.60 -7.30 -15.10
C THR A 38 33.02 -7.30 -16.58
N PRO A 39 32.33 -6.55 -17.45
CA PRO A 39 32.99 -5.78 -18.48
C PRO A 39 33.21 -4.37 -17.95
N GLU A 40 34.46 -3.91 -17.95
CA GLU A 40 34.86 -2.55 -17.58
C GLU A 40 33.91 -1.51 -18.19
N ARG A 41 33.04 -0.91 -17.36
CA ARG A 41 32.25 0.26 -17.74
C ARG A 41 32.83 1.49 -17.07
N LYS A 42 33.35 2.36 -17.93
CA LYS A 42 33.92 3.68 -17.66
C LYS A 42 33.28 4.38 -16.46
N LYS A 43 34.13 4.75 -15.50
CA LYS A 43 33.91 5.81 -14.49
C LYS A 43 33.52 7.09 -15.21
N ASP A 44 32.23 7.38 -15.32
CA ASP A 44 31.63 8.72 -15.54
C ASP A 44 30.10 8.65 -15.67
N ARG A 45 29.43 8.05 -14.68
CA ARG A 45 28.01 8.31 -14.43
C ARG A 45 27.87 8.65 -12.96
N LYS A 46 28.03 9.94 -12.65
CA LYS A 46 27.60 10.57 -11.39
C LYS A 46 26.27 9.91 -10.96
N ASP A 47 26.22 9.38 -9.74
CA ASP A 47 25.09 8.63 -9.18
C ASP A 47 23.77 9.33 -9.50
N ARG A 48 23.08 8.83 -10.53
CA ARG A 48 21.69 9.19 -10.79
C ARG A 48 20.87 8.05 -10.20
N ASN A 49 20.74 8.02 -8.88
CA ASN A 49 19.57 7.38 -8.32
C ASN A 49 18.38 8.15 -8.89
N GLY A 50 17.72 7.56 -9.89
CA GLY A 50 16.52 8.14 -10.47
C GLY A 50 15.39 8.05 -9.45
N LEU A 51 14.61 9.12 -9.32
CA LEU A 51 13.39 9.12 -8.53
C LEU A 51 12.35 8.20 -9.19
N ILE A 52 11.80 7.27 -8.41
CA ILE A 52 10.67 6.45 -8.83
C ILE A 52 9.37 7.17 -8.48
N LEU A 53 8.65 7.65 -9.48
CA LEU A 53 7.41 8.39 -9.28
C LEU A 53 6.19 7.53 -9.63
N ALA A 54 5.23 7.44 -8.71
CA ALA A 54 3.89 6.95 -9.00
C ALA A 54 2.90 8.12 -9.04
N MET A 55 1.83 7.96 -9.81
CA MET A 55 0.72 8.91 -9.85
C MET A 55 -0.61 8.16 -9.72
N GLY A 56 -1.51 8.68 -8.89
CA GLY A 56 -2.88 8.18 -8.79
C GLY A 56 -3.36 8.04 -7.35
N GLY A 57 -4.17 7.00 -7.12
CA GLY A 57 -4.95 6.79 -5.91
C GLY A 57 -4.22 6.85 -4.58
N ILE A 58 -4.68 7.80 -3.77
CA ILE A 58 -4.44 7.93 -2.33
C ILE A 58 -5.77 7.71 -1.64
N ALA A 59 -5.87 6.67 -0.83
CA ALA A 59 -7.12 6.29 -0.18
C ALA A 59 -6.90 5.85 1.26
N THR A 60 -7.94 5.95 2.08
CA THR A 60 -8.05 5.18 3.31
C THR A 60 -8.87 3.92 3.05
N ASP A 61 -8.29 2.77 3.39
CA ASP A 61 -9.00 1.49 3.39
C ASP A 61 -9.65 1.27 4.77
N ILE A 62 -10.96 1.06 4.78
CA ILE A 62 -11.73 0.67 5.96
C ILE A 62 -12.00 -0.83 5.86
N LEU A 63 -11.20 -1.62 6.56
CA LEU A 63 -11.34 -3.06 6.62
C LEU A 63 -12.43 -3.41 7.63
N VAL A 64 -13.45 -4.14 7.19
CA VAL A 64 -14.59 -4.56 7.98
C VAL A 64 -14.72 -6.07 7.90
N SER A 65 -14.55 -6.75 9.04
CA SER A 65 -14.73 -8.20 9.16
C SER A 65 -15.94 -8.48 10.06
N PRO A 66 -17.16 -8.60 9.48
CA PRO A 66 -18.36 -8.87 10.25
C PRO A 66 -18.40 -10.33 10.73
N LYS A 67 -18.99 -10.58 11.90
CA LYS A 67 -19.14 -11.95 12.45
C LYS A 67 -20.00 -12.86 11.57
N THR A 68 -20.91 -12.29 10.82
CA THR A 68 -21.81 -12.97 9.87
C THR A 68 -22.05 -12.08 8.66
N GLU A 69 -22.53 -12.65 7.56
CA GLU A 69 -22.90 -11.88 6.38
C GLU A 69 -23.94 -10.79 6.72
N PRO A 70 -23.69 -9.50 6.42
CA PRO A 70 -24.66 -8.43 6.63
C PRO A 70 -25.89 -8.63 5.74
N LYS A 71 -27.09 -8.41 6.29
CA LYS A 71 -28.35 -8.45 5.54
C LYS A 71 -29.11 -7.12 5.69
N PRO A 72 -30.00 -6.77 4.75
CA PRO A 72 -30.85 -5.59 4.91
C PRO A 72 -31.61 -5.63 6.25
N GLY A 73 -31.53 -4.53 7.01
CA GLY A 73 -32.20 -4.39 8.30
C GLY A 73 -31.52 -5.07 9.49
N THR A 74 -30.31 -5.62 9.34
CA THR A 74 -29.56 -6.22 10.45
C THR A 74 -28.47 -5.31 10.98
N ASP A 75 -28.21 -5.41 12.28
CA ASP A 75 -27.01 -4.89 12.93
C ASP A 75 -26.07 -6.07 13.26
N VAL A 76 -24.84 -6.05 12.75
CA VAL A 76 -23.90 -7.17 12.84
C VAL A 76 -22.59 -6.68 13.47
N PRO A 77 -22.16 -7.26 14.60
CA PRO A 77 -20.86 -6.95 15.19
C PRO A 77 -19.71 -7.25 14.21
N ALA A 78 -18.76 -6.32 14.11
CA ALA A 78 -17.59 -6.44 13.24
C ALA A 78 -16.31 -5.96 13.92
N ILE A 79 -15.17 -6.48 13.45
CA ILE A 79 -13.87 -5.85 13.67
C ILE A 79 -13.68 -4.83 12.54
N ILE A 80 -13.36 -3.59 12.88
CA ILE A 80 -13.20 -2.50 11.93
C ILE A 80 -11.83 -1.85 12.13
N GLN A 81 -11.08 -1.65 11.05
CA GLN A 81 -9.78 -0.99 11.05
C GLN A 81 -9.66 -0.03 9.88
N ALA A 82 -9.14 1.16 10.12
CA ALA A 82 -8.73 2.09 9.08
C ALA A 82 -7.23 1.95 8.82
N ARG A 83 -6.84 1.89 7.55
CA ARG A 83 -5.45 1.73 7.10
C ARG A 83 -5.17 2.61 5.89
N PRO A 84 -3.90 3.00 5.66
CA PRO A 84 -3.50 3.56 4.39
C PRO A 84 -3.79 2.58 3.26
N GLY A 85 -4.26 3.09 2.14
CA GLY A 85 -4.62 2.33 0.96
C GLY A 85 -4.32 3.10 -0.32
N GLY A 86 -4.94 2.68 -1.42
CA GLY A 86 -4.71 3.25 -2.75
C GLY A 86 -3.64 2.50 -3.53
N THR A 87 -3.99 2.11 -4.75
CA THR A 87 -3.15 1.27 -5.60
C THR A 87 -1.84 1.94 -6.00
N ALA A 88 -1.88 3.25 -6.27
CA ALA A 88 -0.69 4.01 -6.62
C ALA A 88 0.23 4.23 -5.41
N SER A 89 -0.33 4.38 -4.21
CA SER A 89 0.41 4.63 -2.97
C SER A 89 1.31 3.47 -2.54
N ASN A 90 0.88 2.23 -2.80
CA ASN A 90 1.61 1.02 -2.41
C ASN A 90 3.01 0.92 -3.05
N PHE A 91 3.14 1.31 -4.32
CA PHE A 91 4.39 1.13 -5.06
C PHE A 91 5.54 1.99 -4.52
N PRO A 92 5.43 3.34 -4.41
CA PRO A 92 6.51 4.17 -3.88
C PRO A 92 6.80 3.88 -2.41
N PHE A 93 5.81 3.47 -1.61
CA PHE A 93 6.02 2.99 -0.24
C PHE A 93 7.04 1.84 -0.20
N TRP A 94 6.82 0.78 -0.98
CA TRP A 94 7.75 -0.36 -1.03
C TRP A 94 9.10 0.02 -1.63
N CYS A 95 9.14 0.88 -2.65
CA CYS A 95 10.41 1.39 -3.19
C CYS A 95 11.24 2.09 -2.10
N SER A 96 10.60 2.92 -1.28
CA SER A 96 11.27 3.62 -0.18
C SER A 96 11.78 2.64 0.89
N LEU A 97 10.97 1.67 1.29
CA LEU A 97 11.38 0.62 2.23
C LEU A 97 12.55 -0.22 1.72
N LEU A 98 12.70 -0.35 0.40
CA LEU A 98 13.83 -1.05 -0.23
C LEU A 98 15.07 -0.15 -0.43
N GLY A 99 15.03 1.10 0.02
CA GLY A 99 16.16 2.04 -0.03
C GLY A 99 16.26 2.85 -1.32
N HIS A 100 15.20 2.92 -2.12
CA HIS A 100 15.15 3.76 -3.32
C HIS A 100 14.40 5.06 -3.06
N GLU A 101 14.89 6.17 -3.63
CA GLU A 101 14.13 7.42 -3.64
C GLU A 101 12.84 7.24 -4.45
N SER A 102 11.71 7.55 -3.82
CA SER A 102 10.39 7.43 -4.43
C SER A 102 9.48 8.59 -4.08
N GLY A 103 8.49 8.81 -4.94
CA GLY A 103 7.49 9.84 -4.75
C GLY A 103 6.11 9.40 -5.23
N LEU A 104 5.11 10.12 -4.77
CA LEU A 104 3.71 9.94 -5.15
C LEU A 104 3.09 11.29 -5.50
N VAL A 105 2.41 11.33 -6.65
CA VAL A 105 1.56 12.45 -7.05
C VAL A 105 0.09 12.02 -7.00
N GLY A 106 -0.77 12.80 -6.36
CA GLY A 106 -2.19 12.46 -6.25
C GLY A 106 -3.05 13.61 -5.78
N ALA A 107 -4.26 13.29 -5.31
CA ALA A 107 -5.19 14.26 -4.75
C ALA A 107 -5.86 13.71 -3.50
N ILE A 108 -6.15 14.61 -2.56
CA ILE A 108 -6.77 14.30 -1.27
C ILE A 108 -7.85 15.34 -0.94
N GLY A 109 -8.76 14.99 -0.03
CA GLY A 109 -9.66 15.95 0.60
C GLY A 109 -9.00 16.71 1.75
N ARG A 110 -9.73 17.65 2.35
CA ARG A 110 -9.37 18.29 3.63
C ARG A 110 -10.14 17.64 4.78
N ASP A 111 -9.82 16.39 5.04
CA ASP A 111 -10.49 15.56 6.04
C ASP A 111 -9.50 14.63 6.75
N ALA A 112 -9.96 14.01 7.84
CA ALA A 112 -9.13 13.11 8.65
C ALA A 112 -8.73 11.81 7.93
N LEU A 113 -9.38 11.46 6.82
CA LEU A 113 -8.97 10.30 6.03
C LEU A 113 -7.69 10.61 5.22
N ALA A 114 -7.39 11.88 4.94
CA ALA A 114 -6.11 12.26 4.34
C ALA A 114 -4.94 11.89 5.26
N ASP A 115 -5.07 12.18 6.56
CA ASP A 115 -4.02 11.90 7.54
C ASP A 115 -3.72 10.39 7.63
N ILE A 116 -4.77 9.56 7.60
CA ILE A 116 -4.61 8.10 7.57
C ILE A 116 -4.02 7.67 6.23
N ALA A 117 -4.56 8.12 5.10
CA ALA A 117 -4.09 7.70 3.77
C ALA A 117 -2.61 8.00 3.54
N LEU A 118 -2.07 9.06 4.15
CA LEU A 118 -0.69 9.49 4.00
C LEU A 118 0.27 8.94 5.07
N SER A 119 -0.22 8.28 6.13
CA SER A 119 0.62 7.96 7.30
C SER A 119 1.84 7.10 6.93
N ASP A 120 1.62 5.99 6.22
CA ASP A 120 2.70 5.05 5.87
C ASP A 120 3.68 5.65 4.87
N LEU A 121 3.20 6.50 3.95
CA LEU A 121 4.05 7.22 2.99
C LEU A 121 4.97 8.20 3.70
N ASN A 122 4.42 8.97 4.65
CA ASN A 122 5.17 9.93 5.45
C ASN A 122 6.21 9.22 6.35
N GLU A 123 5.81 8.13 7.01
CA GLU A 123 6.72 7.33 7.85
C GLU A 123 7.84 6.67 7.03
N ALA A 124 7.54 6.21 5.81
CA ALA A 124 8.52 5.63 4.90
C ALA A 124 9.41 6.67 4.19
N GLY A 125 9.17 7.98 4.37
CA GLY A 125 9.95 9.04 3.72
C GLY A 125 9.68 9.19 2.21
N VAL A 126 8.52 8.76 1.73
CA VAL A 126 8.09 8.98 0.34
C VAL A 126 7.85 10.47 0.11
N SER A 127 8.34 11.01 -1.01
CA SER A 127 8.05 12.39 -1.39
C SER A 127 6.62 12.50 -1.92
N VAL A 128 5.72 13.14 -1.17
CA VAL A 128 4.30 13.25 -1.53
C VAL A 128 3.97 14.64 -2.06
N LEU A 129 3.42 14.71 -3.28
CA LEU A 129 2.88 15.93 -3.89
C LEU A 129 1.39 15.72 -4.15
N VAL A 130 0.54 16.47 -3.44
CA VAL A 130 -0.92 16.27 -3.52
C VAL A 130 -1.67 17.57 -3.77
N GLU A 131 -2.68 17.49 -4.63
CA GLU A 131 -3.72 18.52 -4.75
C GLU A 131 -4.72 18.33 -3.61
N SER A 132 -4.99 19.40 -2.86
CA SER A 132 -5.90 19.36 -1.70
C SER A 132 -7.23 20.02 -2.03
N HIS A 133 -8.29 19.21 -2.12
CA HIS A 133 -9.64 19.65 -2.43
C HIS A 133 -10.43 20.03 -1.19
N GLN A 134 -11.06 21.22 -1.19
CA GLN A 134 -11.93 21.64 -0.08
C GLN A 134 -13.33 21.02 -0.13
N ASN A 135 -13.80 20.68 -1.32
CA ASN A 135 -15.19 20.25 -1.57
C ASN A 135 -15.32 18.74 -1.82
N LEU A 136 -14.19 18.02 -1.89
CA LEU A 136 -14.16 16.58 -2.08
C LEU A 136 -13.52 15.93 -0.86
N MET A 137 -14.02 14.76 -0.50
CA MET A 137 -13.42 13.91 0.52
C MET A 137 -12.23 13.15 -0.07
N THR A 138 -11.25 12.78 0.76
CA THR A 138 -10.24 11.78 0.43
C THR A 138 -10.91 10.46 0.04
N ALA A 139 -10.32 9.72 -0.90
CA ALA A 139 -10.85 8.43 -1.31
C ALA A 139 -10.95 7.48 -0.12
N CYS A 140 -12.03 6.72 -0.07
CA CYS A 140 -12.32 5.77 1.00
C CYS A 140 -12.83 4.48 0.39
N ILE A 141 -12.25 3.35 0.79
CA ILE A 141 -12.60 2.04 0.27
C ILE A 141 -12.97 1.15 1.45
N ILE A 142 -14.23 0.74 1.53
CA ILE A 142 -14.66 -0.23 2.53
C ILE A 142 -14.40 -1.63 1.98
N ASN A 143 -13.53 -2.36 2.66
CA ASN A 143 -13.17 -3.74 2.37
C ASN A 143 -13.96 -4.66 3.31
N LEU A 144 -15.10 -5.17 2.84
CA LEU A 144 -15.89 -6.18 3.55
C LEU A 144 -15.27 -7.55 3.34
N VAL A 145 -14.84 -8.20 4.43
CA VAL A 145 -14.25 -9.54 4.40
C VAL A 145 -15.22 -10.51 5.07
N GLY A 146 -15.91 -11.32 4.27
CA GLY A 146 -16.87 -12.30 4.75
C GLY A 146 -16.19 -13.42 5.55
N PRO A 147 -16.95 -14.22 6.34
CA PRO A 147 -16.40 -15.32 7.12
C PRO A 147 -15.65 -16.39 6.30
N SER A 148 -15.94 -16.52 5.00
CA SER A 148 -15.25 -17.39 4.06
C SER A 148 -13.88 -16.84 3.59
N GLY A 149 -13.56 -15.58 3.93
CA GLY A 149 -12.40 -14.85 3.42
C GLY A 149 -12.65 -14.13 2.09
N GLU A 150 -13.83 -14.27 1.49
CA GLU A 150 -14.21 -13.53 0.29
C GLU A 150 -14.30 -12.02 0.58
N LYS A 151 -13.89 -11.20 -0.40
CA LYS A 151 -13.80 -9.74 -0.25
C LYS A 151 -14.78 -9.03 -1.17
N SER A 152 -15.52 -8.08 -0.62
CA SER A 152 -16.33 -7.11 -1.35
C SER A 152 -15.84 -5.70 -1.07
N PHE A 153 -15.92 -4.82 -2.08
CA PHE A 153 -15.41 -3.46 -2.02
C PHE A 153 -16.54 -2.46 -2.22
N ILE A 154 -16.65 -1.46 -1.35
CA ILE A 154 -17.55 -0.32 -1.50
C ILE A 154 -16.68 0.94 -1.56
N THR A 155 -16.67 1.60 -2.70
CA THR A 155 -15.68 2.64 -3.00
C THR A 155 -16.33 4.01 -3.11
N GLN A 156 -15.77 4.97 -2.37
CA GLN A 156 -15.93 6.39 -2.61
C GLN A 156 -14.62 6.94 -3.18
N ARG A 157 -14.64 7.38 -4.43
CA ARG A 157 -13.44 7.88 -5.12
C ARG A 157 -13.03 9.27 -4.64
N GLY A 158 -13.98 10.18 -4.44
CA GLY A 158 -13.69 11.51 -3.89
C GLY A 158 -12.63 12.27 -4.69
N ALA A 159 -11.64 12.83 -4.00
CA ALA A 159 -10.55 13.61 -4.60
C ALA A 159 -9.68 12.81 -5.61
N ASP A 160 -9.65 11.48 -5.55
CA ASP A 160 -8.91 10.62 -6.49
C ASP A 160 -9.32 10.84 -7.96
N GLU A 161 -10.58 11.22 -8.20
CA GLU A 161 -11.09 11.54 -9.55
C GLU A 161 -10.76 12.96 -10.02
N ALA A 162 -10.15 13.78 -9.15
CA ALA A 162 -9.92 15.20 -9.37
C ALA A 162 -8.43 15.58 -9.33
N ILE A 163 -7.55 14.69 -9.81
CA ILE A 163 -6.12 14.99 -9.99
C ILE A 163 -5.98 15.89 -11.24
N PRO A 164 -5.60 17.18 -11.10
CA PRO A 164 -5.46 18.07 -12.24
C PRO A 164 -4.14 17.78 -12.99
N PRO A 165 -4.11 17.87 -14.32
CA PRO A 165 -2.86 17.69 -15.08
C PRO A 165 -1.78 18.73 -14.72
N GLU A 166 -2.18 19.89 -14.20
CA GLU A 166 -1.27 20.97 -13.80
C GLU A 166 -0.42 20.63 -12.56
N ILE A 167 -0.76 19.59 -11.80
CA ILE A 167 -0.01 19.18 -10.60
C ILE A 167 1.43 18.76 -10.92
N ILE A 168 1.74 18.45 -12.19
CA ILE A 168 3.07 18.05 -12.65
C ILE A 168 3.76 19.07 -13.56
N THR A 169 3.22 20.28 -13.70
CA THR A 169 3.77 21.35 -14.56
C THR A 169 4.21 22.57 -13.77
#